data_AF-A0A914M9E3-F1
#
_entry.id   AF-A0A914M9E3-F1
#
_cell.length_a   1.000
_cell.length_b   1.000
_cell.length_c   1.000
_cell.angle_alpha   90.00
_cell.angle_beta   90.00
_cell.angle_gamma   90.00
#
_symmetry.space_group_name_H-M   'P 1'
#
loop_
_entity.id
_entity.type
_entity.pdbx_description
1 polymer ?
#
loop_
_entity_poly.entity_id
_entity_poly.type
_entity_poly.pdbx_seq_one_letter_code
_entity_poly.pdbx_strand_id
1 'polypeptide(L)'
;MLPHKSFNFFLLYLINLANIIGCLRCYTGFKIIRGQSFGGGEVECNSNEFCYNATAASGNVLLDVGKAGCSQYRCMLARNDCIKSELGGVPVSFCCCNSDLCNAG
;
A
#
# COMPACT_ATOMS: atom_id res chain seq x y z
N MET A 1 23.81 -44.19 5.16
CA MET A 1 24.62 -42.97 5.39
C MET A 1 24.36 -42.02 4.22
N LEU A 2 23.49 -41.02 4.39
CA LEU A 2 23.22 -40.01 3.36
C LEU A 2 24.35 -38.98 3.36
N PRO A 3 24.89 -38.57 2.20
CA PRO A 3 26.06 -37.71 2.13
C PRO A 3 25.74 -36.29 2.63
N HIS A 4 26.52 -35.83 3.60
CA HIS A 4 26.44 -34.53 4.31
C HIS A 4 26.39 -33.29 3.37
N LYS A 5 26.89 -33.42 2.14
CA LYS A 5 26.91 -32.35 1.12
C LYS A 5 25.55 -32.09 0.50
N SER A 6 24.72 -33.11 0.35
CA SER A 6 23.37 -32.98 -0.26
C SER A 6 22.38 -32.27 0.67
N PHE A 7 22.57 -32.40 1.99
CA PHE A 7 21.73 -31.76 3.00
C PHE A 7 21.90 -30.23 3.02
N ASN A 8 23.14 -29.75 2.87
CA ASN A 8 23.47 -28.33 2.91
C ASN A 8 22.96 -27.58 1.66
N PHE A 9 23.02 -28.23 0.50
CA PHE A 9 22.47 -27.68 -0.75
C PHE A 9 20.94 -27.60 -0.72
N PHE A 10 20.28 -28.59 -0.09
CA PHE A 10 18.84 -28.60 0.09
C PHE A 10 18.37 -27.51 1.08
N LEU A 11 19.11 -27.26 2.16
CA LEU A 11 18.85 -26.14 3.06
C LEU A 11 18.98 -24.79 2.36
N LEU A 12 20.04 -24.58 1.57
CA LEU A 12 20.23 -23.35 0.79
C LEU A 12 19.10 -23.12 -0.21
N TYR A 13 18.58 -24.18 -0.83
CA TYR A 13 17.42 -24.10 -1.73
C TYR A 13 16.13 -23.71 -0.99
N LEU A 14 15.89 -24.27 0.21
CA LEU A 14 14.73 -23.91 1.04
C LEU A 14 14.77 -22.46 1.56
N ILE A 15 15.96 -21.94 1.90
CA ILE A 15 16.13 -20.53 2.33
C ILE A 15 15.83 -19.55 1.18
N ASN A 16 16.14 -19.92 -0.07
CA ASN A 16 15.82 -19.11 -1.24
C ASN A 16 14.31 -19.11 -1.58
N LEU A 17 13.60 -20.21 -1.32
CA LEU A 17 12.14 -20.31 -1.52
C LEU A 17 11.31 -19.51 -0.51
N ALA A 18 11.85 -19.25 0.69
CA ALA A 18 11.15 -18.53 1.76
C ALA A 18 10.99 -17.01 1.48
N ASN A 19 11.62 -16.46 0.44
CA ASN A 19 11.69 -15.01 0.21
C ASN A 19 10.56 -14.44 -0.68
N ILE A 20 9.53 -15.20 -1.08
CA ILE A 20 8.57 -14.76 -2.11
C ILE A 20 7.09 -14.92 -1.67
N ILE A 21 6.80 -14.83 -0.38
CA ILE A 21 5.41 -14.79 0.11
C ILE A 21 5.28 -13.65 1.13
N GLY A 22 5.75 -12.46 0.75
CA GLY A 22 5.37 -11.24 1.43
C GLY A 22 4.03 -10.80 0.87
N CYS A 23 3.00 -10.76 1.72
CA CYS A 23 1.73 -10.17 1.34
C CYS A 23 1.85 -8.64 1.47
N LEU A 24 1.35 -7.90 0.49
CA LEU A 24 1.49 -6.43 0.44
C LEU A 24 0.87 -5.81 1.70
N ARG A 25 1.63 -4.98 2.41
CA ARG A 25 1.15 -4.23 3.58
C ARG A 25 0.85 -2.78 3.21
N CYS A 26 -0.27 -2.24 3.67
CA CYS A 26 -0.65 -0.86 3.42
C CYS A 26 -1.14 -0.17 4.69
N TYR A 27 -1.02 1.16 4.75
CA TYR A 27 -1.74 1.93 5.75
C TYR A 27 -3.25 1.87 5.49
N THR A 28 -4.03 1.86 6.56
CA THR A 28 -5.49 1.86 6.50
C THR A 28 -6.08 2.90 7.45
N GLY A 29 -7.33 3.27 7.22
CA GLY A 29 -8.08 4.22 8.05
C GLY A 29 -8.17 5.62 7.45
N PHE A 30 -8.34 6.60 8.33
CA PHE A 30 -8.63 7.99 7.96
C PHE A 30 -7.60 8.96 8.52
N LYS A 31 -7.42 10.08 7.84
CA LYS A 31 -6.73 11.28 8.35
C LYS A 31 -7.57 12.52 8.08
N ILE A 32 -7.38 13.55 8.90
CA ILE A 32 -8.10 14.83 8.80
C ILE A 32 -7.11 16.02 8.75
N ILE A 33 -5.91 15.83 9.29
CA ILE A 33 -4.86 16.85 9.33
C ILE A 33 -3.80 16.53 8.29
N ARG A 34 -3.34 17.54 7.56
CA ARG A 34 -2.22 17.41 6.63
C ARG A 34 -0.96 16.92 7.34
N GLY A 35 -0.27 15.96 6.74
CA GLY A 35 0.95 15.36 7.29
C GLY A 35 0.73 14.40 8.47
N GLN A 36 -0.51 14.21 8.92
CA GLN A 36 -0.83 13.15 9.87
C GLN A 36 -0.84 11.79 9.15
N SER A 37 -0.27 10.77 9.79
CA SER A 37 -0.42 9.39 9.35
C SER A 37 -1.88 8.93 9.41
N PHE A 38 -2.26 7.98 8.57
CA PHE A 38 -3.58 7.36 8.63
C PHE A 38 -3.79 6.64 9.98
N GLY A 39 -4.88 6.97 10.67
CA GLY A 39 -5.10 6.53 12.05
C GLY A 39 -5.61 5.09 12.22
N GLY A 40 -5.71 4.29 11.16
CA GLY A 40 -6.23 2.91 11.22
C GLY A 40 -5.15 1.82 11.32
N GLY A 41 -3.87 2.19 11.34
CA GLY A 41 -2.77 1.23 11.40
C GLY A 41 -2.40 0.65 10.05
N GLU A 42 -1.93 -0.60 10.04
CA GLU A 42 -1.49 -1.33 8.86
C GLU A 42 -2.37 -2.54 8.62
N VAL A 43 -2.60 -2.87 7.35
CA VAL A 43 -3.38 -4.03 6.93
C VAL A 43 -2.61 -4.83 5.89
N GLU A 44 -2.74 -6.14 5.96
CA GLU A 44 -2.23 -7.08 4.96
C GLU A 44 -3.29 -7.22 3.84
N CYS A 45 -2.91 -6.92 2.60
CA CYS A 45 -3.81 -6.96 1.45
C CYS A 45 -3.97 -8.37 0.90
N ASN A 46 -4.97 -8.61 0.06
CA ASN A 46 -5.07 -9.84 -0.71
C ASN A 46 -4.11 -9.83 -1.92
N SER A 47 -3.92 -11.00 -2.53
CA SER A 47 -3.17 -11.12 -3.78
C SER A 47 -3.78 -10.25 -4.89
N ASN A 48 -2.92 -9.55 -5.65
CA ASN A 48 -3.27 -8.61 -6.73
C ASN A 48 -3.91 -7.29 -6.30
N GLU A 49 -4.00 -7.00 -5.00
CA GLU A 49 -4.39 -5.67 -4.54
C GLU A 49 -3.22 -4.68 -4.56
N PHE A 50 -3.57 -3.40 -4.52
CA PHE A 50 -2.65 -2.28 -4.43
C PHE A 50 -2.98 -1.48 -3.17
N CYS A 51 -1.98 -0.81 -2.60
CA CYS A 51 -2.24 0.24 -1.62
C CYS A 51 -2.88 1.43 -2.31
N TYR A 52 -3.90 2.02 -1.71
CA TYR A 52 -4.48 3.29 -2.17
C TYR A 52 -4.51 4.32 -1.06
N ASN A 53 -4.49 5.59 -1.49
CA ASN A 53 -4.80 6.76 -0.69
C ASN A 53 -5.70 7.67 -1.52
N ALA A 54 -6.84 8.06 -0.95
CA ALA A 54 -7.71 9.12 -1.45
C ALA A 54 -7.63 10.33 -0.52
N THR A 55 -7.23 11.50 -1.00
CA THR A 55 -7.26 12.76 -0.26
C THR A 55 -8.19 13.78 -0.92
N ALA A 56 -8.86 14.56 -0.09
CA ALA A 56 -9.57 15.78 -0.49
C ALA A 56 -8.96 16.94 0.29
N ALA A 57 -8.36 17.88 -0.45
CA ALA A 57 -7.80 19.07 0.16
C ALA A 57 -8.93 20.03 0.51
N SER A 58 -9.17 20.26 1.80
CA SER A 58 -10.03 21.37 2.15
C SER A 58 -9.28 22.66 1.82
N GLY A 59 -9.94 23.71 1.34
CA GLY A 59 -9.29 24.98 0.93
C GLY A 59 -8.49 25.70 2.03
N ASN A 60 -8.31 25.10 3.21
CA ASN A 60 -7.46 25.54 4.30
C ASN A 60 -6.11 24.82 4.28
N VAL A 61 -5.01 25.53 4.58
CA VAL A 61 -3.64 25.00 4.52
C VAL A 61 -3.40 23.76 5.38
N LEU A 62 -4.17 23.56 6.45
CA LEU A 62 -3.91 22.56 7.50
C LEU A 62 -4.80 21.31 7.45
N LEU A 63 -5.91 21.33 6.70
CA LEU A 63 -6.96 20.31 6.79
C LEU A 63 -7.08 19.54 5.46
N ASP A 64 -6.75 18.25 5.48
CA ASP A 64 -6.97 17.33 4.37
C ASP A 64 -7.68 16.09 4.90
N VAL A 65 -8.82 15.75 4.31
CA VAL A 65 -9.49 14.50 4.64
C VAL A 65 -8.93 13.42 3.74
N GLY A 66 -8.37 12.38 4.34
CA GLY A 66 -7.79 11.25 3.63
C GLY A 66 -8.38 9.92 4.06
N LYS A 67 -8.45 8.96 3.13
CA LYS A 67 -8.72 7.54 3.40
C LYS A 67 -7.69 6.67 2.71
N ALA A 68 -7.19 5.66 3.41
CA ALA A 68 -6.22 4.69 2.89
C ALA A 68 -6.69 3.24 3.07
N GLY A 69 -6.11 2.32 2.29
CA GLY A 69 -6.30 0.88 2.43
C GLY A 69 -5.79 0.07 1.24
N CYS A 70 -6.29 -1.15 1.09
CA CYS A 70 -6.03 -2.05 -0.05
C CYS A 70 -7.20 -2.05 -1.04
N SER A 71 -6.91 -2.05 -2.34
CA SER A 71 -7.93 -2.34 -3.35
C SER A 71 -7.32 -2.72 -4.71
N GLN A 72 -7.82 -3.80 -5.30
CA GLN A 72 -7.57 -4.11 -6.71
C GLN A 72 -8.44 -3.24 -7.64
N TYR A 73 -9.77 -3.26 -7.43
CA TYR A 73 -10.73 -2.64 -8.33
C TYR A 73 -10.58 -1.13 -8.44
N ARG A 74 -10.37 -0.44 -7.30
CA ARG A 74 -10.20 1.04 -7.31
C ARG A 74 -8.91 1.45 -8.01
N CYS A 75 -7.87 0.61 -7.96
CA CYS A 75 -6.57 0.88 -8.54
C CYS A 75 -6.42 0.42 -9.99
N MET A 76 -7.45 -0.17 -10.62
CA MET A 76 -7.39 -0.60 -12.02
C MET A 76 -6.99 0.53 -12.98
N LEU A 77 -7.41 1.77 -12.68
CA LEU A 77 -7.16 2.96 -13.50
C LEU A 77 -5.97 3.81 -13.02
N ALA A 78 -5.38 3.50 -11.87
CA ALA A 78 -4.36 4.30 -11.21
C ALA A 78 -3.16 3.47 -10.74
N ARG A 79 -2.85 2.37 -11.44
CA ARG A 79 -1.78 1.44 -11.02
C ARG A 79 -0.45 2.17 -10.96
N ASN A 80 0.12 2.31 -9.75
CA ASN A 80 1.36 3.03 -9.49
C ASN A 80 1.33 4.49 -9.98
N ASP A 81 0.14 5.11 -9.94
CA ASP A 81 -0.07 6.48 -10.39
C ASP A 81 -1.12 7.20 -9.53
N CYS A 82 -1.25 8.51 -9.71
CA CYS A 82 -2.21 9.38 -9.04
C CYS A 82 -3.16 10.04 -10.04
N ILE A 83 -4.46 9.81 -9.86
CA ILE A 83 -5.50 10.55 -10.56
C ILE A 83 -5.89 11.75 -9.70
N LYS A 84 -5.80 12.95 -10.28
CA LYS A 84 -6.19 14.21 -9.63
C LYS A 84 -7.39 14.81 -10.35
N SER A 85 -8.32 15.36 -9.58
CA SER A 85 -9.52 16.02 -10.12
C SER A 85 -9.97 17.13 -9.17
N GLU A 86 -10.97 17.91 -9.58
CA GLU A 86 -11.63 18.90 -8.73
C GLU A 86 -13.13 18.57 -8.64
N LEU A 87 -13.64 18.45 -7.42
CA LEU A 87 -15.06 18.24 -7.14
C LEU A 87 -15.61 19.48 -6.44
N GLY A 88 -16.42 20.28 -7.13
CA GLY A 88 -16.99 21.50 -6.56
C GLY A 88 -15.93 22.52 -6.11
N GLY A 89 -14.80 22.60 -6.81
CA GLY A 89 -13.66 23.47 -6.46
C GLY A 89 -12.75 22.91 -5.37
N VAL A 90 -12.97 21.66 -4.93
CA VAL A 90 -12.14 20.96 -3.94
C VAL A 90 -11.19 20.02 -4.68
N PRO A 91 -9.85 20.22 -4.60
CA PRO A 91 -8.89 19.30 -5.19
C PRO A 91 -8.93 17.94 -4.50
N VAL A 92 -9.15 16.89 -5.29
CA VAL A 92 -9.11 15.49 -4.85
C VAL A 92 -7.98 14.75 -5.55
N SER A 93 -7.33 13.86 -4.83
CA SER A 93 -6.27 13.00 -5.35
C SER A 93 -6.54 11.55 -4.95
N PHE A 94 -6.40 10.64 -5.90
CA PHE A 94 -6.49 9.21 -5.69
C PHE A 94 -5.23 8.56 -6.23
N CYS A 95 -4.37 8.05 -5.35
CA CYS A 95 -3.11 7.42 -5.69
C CYS A 95 -3.14 5.93 -5.38
N CYS A 96 -2.52 5.11 -6.22
CA CYS A 96 -2.22 3.73 -5.88
C CYS A 96 -0.76 3.36 -6.08
N CYS A 97 -0.29 2.35 -5.35
CA CYS A 97 1.07 1.85 -5.40
C CYS A 97 1.15 0.39 -4.92
N ASN A 98 2.23 -0.32 -5.24
CA ASN A 98 2.37 -1.78 -5.01
C ASN A 98 3.62 -2.18 -4.20
N SER A 99 4.15 -1.27 -3.38
CA SER A 99 5.21 -1.58 -2.41
C SER A 99 4.71 -1.42 -0.98
N ASP A 100 5.35 -2.09 -0.02
CA ASP A 100 4.91 -2.04 1.36
C ASP A 100 4.86 -0.61 1.90
N LEU A 101 3.73 -0.28 2.54
CA LEU A 101 3.45 0.98 3.22
C LEU A 101 3.60 2.22 2.32
N CYS A 102 3.51 2.05 1.00
CA CYS A 102 3.72 3.12 0.03
C CYS A 102 2.63 4.19 0.01
N ASN A 103 1.48 3.93 0.62
CA ASN A 103 0.34 4.85 0.70
C ASN A 103 0.36 5.76 1.94
N ALA A 104 1.56 6.05 2.49
CA ALA A 104 1.74 6.85 3.71
C ALA A 104 1.05 8.22 3.66
N GLY A 105 1.09 8.88 2.49
CA GLY A 105 0.21 9.99 2.14
C GLY A 105 0.36 11.30 2.89
#